data_AF-A0AAJ1FXC9-F1
#
_entry.id   AF-A0AAJ1FXC9-F1
#
_cell.length_a   1.000
_cell.length_b   1.000
_cell.length_c   1.000
_cell.angle_alpha   90.00
_cell.angle_beta   90.00
_cell.angle_gamma   90.00
#
_symmetry.space_group_name_H-M   'P 1'
#
loop_
_entity.id
_entity.type
_entity.pdbx_description
1 polymer ?
#
loop_
_entity_poly.entity_id
_entity_poly.type
_entity_poly.pdbx_seq_one_letter_code
_entity_poly.pdbx_strand_id
1 'polypeptide(L)'
;MISKNSFSLEHILSLKSNYHLDPIILERVIFAFGLLESLKKVNLPFIFKCGTCLMLLLDKPMRLSTDIDIIIDNTINIEAYGYCIKTEKLLIS
;
A
#
# COMPACT_ATOMS: atom_id res chain seq x y z
N MET A 1 10.70 0.83 -6.68
CA MET A 1 10.30 1.41 -5.38
C MET A 1 9.31 2.53 -5.63
N ILE A 2 8.32 2.70 -4.76
CA ILE A 2 7.34 3.79 -4.82
C ILE A 2 8.07 5.11 -4.63
N SER A 3 7.80 6.08 -5.50
CA SER A 3 8.41 7.40 -5.38
C SER A 3 7.93 8.08 -4.10
N LYS A 4 8.82 8.76 -3.36
CA LYS A 4 8.46 9.51 -2.16
C LYS A 4 7.37 10.55 -2.41
N ASN A 5 7.39 11.17 -3.60
CA ASN A 5 6.39 12.16 -4.00
C ASN A 5 4.99 11.55 -4.13
N SER A 6 4.87 10.22 -4.26
CA SER A 6 3.57 9.56 -4.33
C SER A 6 2.75 9.75 -3.05
N PHE A 7 3.43 9.91 -1.92
CA PHE A 7 2.82 10.14 -0.61
C PHE A 7 2.51 11.61 -0.34
N SER A 8 2.62 12.52 -1.32
CA SER A 8 2.32 13.94 -1.10
C SER A 8 0.85 14.25 -1.36
N LEU A 9 0.31 15.24 -0.64
CA LEU A 9 -1.06 15.71 -0.84
C LEU A 9 -1.26 16.21 -2.27
N GLU A 10 -0.28 16.93 -2.81
CA GLU A 10 -0.31 17.44 -4.19
C GLU A 10 -0.43 16.31 -5.19
N HIS A 11 0.30 15.21 -5.00
CA HIS A 11 0.22 14.05 -5.89
C HIS A 11 -1.15 13.38 -5.82
N ILE A 12 -1.68 13.14 -4.62
CA ILE A 12 -3.00 12.53 -4.42
C ILE A 12 -4.10 13.39 -5.05
N LEU A 13 -4.05 14.71 -4.86
CA LEU A 13 -5.00 15.65 -5.47
C LEU A 13 -4.87 15.73 -7.00
N SER A 14 -3.66 15.56 -7.52
CA SER A 14 -3.43 15.47 -8.98
C SER A 14 -4.09 14.21 -9.56
N LEU A 15 -3.97 13.07 -8.88
CA LEU A 15 -4.60 11.81 -9.29
C LEU A 15 -6.13 11.89 -9.22
N LYS A 16 -6.68 12.49 -8.17
CA LYS A 16 -8.12 12.79 -8.07
C LYS A 16 -8.61 13.55 -9.30
N SER A 17 -7.88 14.59 -9.70
CA SER A 17 -8.28 15.45 -10.83
C SER A 17 -8.21 14.73 -12.17
N ASN A 18 -7.21 13.86 -12.36
CA ASN A 18 -7.00 13.13 -13.61
C ASN A 18 -7.93 11.93 -13.79
N TYR A 19 -8.32 11.28 -12.69
CA TYR A 19 -9.05 10.00 -12.72
C TYR A 19 -10.44 10.05 -12.05
N HIS A 20 -10.84 11.19 -11.50
CA HIS A 20 -12.11 11.39 -10.79
C HIS A 20 -12.34 10.41 -9.64
N LEU A 21 -11.26 10.04 -8.94
CA LEU A 21 -11.28 9.08 -7.83
C LEU A 21 -11.39 9.80 -6.47
N ASP A 22 -11.90 9.08 -5.47
CA ASP A 22 -11.93 9.58 -4.09
C ASP A 22 -10.48 9.71 -3.57
N PRO A 23 -10.06 10.91 -3.14
CA PRO A 23 -8.69 11.13 -2.67
C PRO A 23 -8.37 10.37 -1.38
N ILE A 24 -9.35 10.06 -0.53
CA ILE A 24 -9.15 9.23 0.67
C ILE A 24 -8.82 7.80 0.26
N ILE A 25 -9.50 7.26 -0.76
CA ILE A 25 -9.22 5.91 -1.28
C ILE A 25 -7.83 5.88 -1.93
N LEU A 26 -7.49 6.90 -2.73
CA LEU A 26 -6.17 7.02 -3.36
C LEU A 26 -5.04 7.04 -2.31
N GLU A 27 -5.20 7.86 -1.27
CA GLU A 27 -4.25 7.92 -0.18
C GLU A 27 -4.06 6.54 0.45
N ARG A 28 -5.15 5.87 0.86
CA ARG A 28 -5.08 4.56 1.51
C ARG A 28 -4.43 3.49 0.62
N VAL A 29 -4.67 3.52 -0.69
CA VAL A 29 -4.01 2.61 -1.66
C VAL A 29 -2.49 2.84 -1.70
N ILE A 30 -2.06 4.10 -1.76
CA ILE A 30 -0.63 4.46 -1.80
C ILE A 30 0.06 4.01 -0.51
N PHE A 31 -0.57 4.24 0.65
CA PHE A 31 -0.04 3.77 1.93
C PHE A 31 -0.06 2.25 2.06
N ALA A 32 -1.07 1.55 1.54
CA ALA A 32 -1.12 0.09 1.52
C ALA A 32 0.06 -0.52 0.74
N PHE A 33 0.37 0.03 -0.44
CA PHE A 33 1.57 -0.39 -1.19
C PHE A 33 2.88 0.08 -0.55
N GLY A 34 2.88 1.23 0.12
CA GLY A 34 4.02 1.69 0.93
C GLY A 34 4.36 0.71 2.07
N LEU A 35 3.33 0.19 2.74
CA LEU A 35 3.48 -0.86 3.75
C LEU A 35 4.05 -2.14 3.12
N LEU A 36 3.48 -2.60 1.99
CA LEU A 36 3.97 -3.77 1.26
C LEU A 36 5.46 -3.64 0.87
N GLU A 37 5.87 -2.47 0.38
CA GLU A 37 7.27 -2.17 0.08
C GLU A 37 8.14 -2.22 1.35
N SER A 38 7.65 -1.66 2.46
CA SER A 38 8.38 -1.62 3.73
C SER A 38 8.61 -3.02 4.30
N LEU A 39 7.59 -3.88 4.26
CA LEU A 39 7.71 -5.31 4.63
C LEU A 39 8.77 -6.01 3.77
N LYS A 40 8.83 -5.70 2.47
CA LYS A 40 9.86 -6.26 1.59
C LYS A 40 11.26 -5.74 1.92
N LYS A 41 11.42 -4.46 2.28
CA LYS A 41 12.72 -3.86 2.65
C LYS A 41 13.33 -4.47 3.90
N VAL A 42 12.52 -4.83 4.88
CA VAL A 42 12.98 -5.53 6.10
C VAL A 42 13.15 -7.03 5.89
N ASN A 43 12.99 -7.52 4.66
CA ASN A 43 13.10 -8.93 4.29
C ASN A 43 12.14 -9.84 5.08
N LEU A 44 10.92 -9.37 5.38
CA LEU A 44 9.87 -10.27 5.86
C LEU A 44 9.56 -11.28 4.74
N PRO A 45 9.66 -12.59 4.98
CA PRO A 45 9.22 -13.59 4.00
C PRO A 45 7.68 -13.66 4.02
N PHE A 46 7.05 -13.23 2.92
CA PHE A 46 5.61 -13.30 2.77
C PHE A 46 5.20 -13.56 1.31
N ILE A 47 3.97 -14.06 1.13
CA ILE A 47 3.28 -14.15 -0.17
C ILE A 47 2.19 -13.08 -0.19
N PHE A 48 2.20 -12.20 -1.20
CA PHE A 48 1.13 -11.22 -1.42
C PHE A 48 -0.01 -11.87 -2.21
N LYS A 49 -1.26 -11.76 -1.72
CA LYS A 49 -2.40 -12.50 -2.28
C LYS A 49 -3.66 -11.62 -2.42
N CYS A 50 -4.78 -12.29 -2.75
CA CYS A 50 -6.13 -11.74 -2.83
C CYS A 50 -6.32 -10.72 -3.97
N GLY A 51 -7.44 -10.01 -3.97
CA GLY A 51 -7.80 -9.05 -5.02
C GLY A 51 -6.83 -7.87 -5.12
N THR A 52 -6.14 -7.50 -4.03
CA THR A 52 -5.16 -6.40 -4.04
C THR A 52 -3.94 -6.73 -4.91
N CYS A 53 -3.48 -8.00 -4.95
CA CYS A 53 -2.31 -8.34 -5.77
C CYS A 53 -2.59 -8.23 -7.27
N LEU A 54 -3.84 -8.38 -7.70
CA LEU A 54 -4.24 -8.16 -9.08
C LEU A 54 -4.02 -6.72 -9.54
N MET A 55 -3.97 -5.74 -8.63
CA MET A 55 -3.65 -4.36 -8.99
C MET A 55 -2.22 -4.19 -9.51
N LEU A 56 -1.31 -5.11 -9.17
CA LEU A 56 0.07 -5.12 -9.69
C LEU A 56 0.25 -6.00 -10.92
N LEU A 57 -0.67 -6.95 -11.14
CA LEU A 57 -0.58 -7.95 -12.22
C LEU A 57 -1.38 -7.58 -13.47
N LEU A 58 -2.38 -6.70 -13.34
CA LEU A 58 -3.24 -6.28 -14.43
C LEU A 58 -2.78 -4.92 -14.98
N ASP A 59 -2.70 -4.80 -16.31
CA ASP A 59 -2.41 -3.52 -16.98
C ASP A 59 -3.42 -2.42 -16.61
N LYS A 60 -4.67 -2.82 -16.36
CA LYS A 60 -5.76 -1.94 -15.93
C LYS A 60 -6.51 -2.57 -14.76
N PRO A 61 -6.24 -2.18 -13.51
CA PRO A 61 -7.01 -2.67 -12.37
C PRO A 61 -8.47 -2.22 -12.47
N MET A 62 -9.40 -3.15 -12.25
CA MET A 62 -10.84 -2.87 -12.32
C MET A 62 -11.39 -2.16 -11.07
N ARG A 63 -10.67 -2.24 -9.95
CA ARG A 63 -10.99 -1.55 -8.69
C ARG A 63 -9.72 -1.23 -7.91
N LEU A 64 -9.82 -0.25 -7.02
CA LEU A 64 -8.82 0.02 -6.00
C LEU A 64 -9.06 -0.83 -4.76
N SER A 65 -7.99 -1.13 -4.02
CA SER A 65 -8.03 -1.84 -2.76
C SER A 65 -7.13 -1.13 -1.74
N THR A 66 -7.67 -0.88 -0.56
CA THR A 66 -7.00 -0.07 0.49
C THR A 66 -6.21 -0.90 1.48
N ASP A 67 -6.29 -2.23 1.36
CA ASP A 67 -5.72 -3.17 2.32
C ASP A 67 -4.80 -4.16 1.59
N ILE A 68 -3.81 -4.71 2.30
CA ILE A 68 -2.94 -5.77 1.78
C ILE A 68 -3.24 -7.09 2.49
N ASP A 69 -3.34 -8.16 1.71
CA ASP A 69 -3.47 -9.51 2.23
C ASP A 69 -2.14 -10.25 2.01
N ILE A 70 -1.49 -10.65 3.10
CA ILE A 70 -0.26 -11.44 3.05
C ILE A 70 -0.44 -12.80 3.72
N ILE A 71 0.31 -13.79 3.25
CA ILE A 71 0.53 -15.05 3.95
C ILE A 71 1.96 -15.04 4.46
N ILE A 72 2.15 -15.39 5.72
CA ILE A 72 3.44 -15.62 6.35
C ILE A 72 3.50 -17.06 6.87
N ASP A 73 4.70 -17.60 6.99
CA ASP A 73 4.92 -18.87 7.67
C ASP A 73 4.66 -18.71 9.18
N ASN A 74 4.03 -19.72 9.80
CA ASN A 74 3.64 -19.66 11.22
C ASN A 74 4.83 -19.73 12.19
N THR A 75 6.03 -20.04 11.70
CA THR A 75 7.28 -20.00 12.47
C THR A 75 7.87 -18.59 12.58
N ILE A 76 7.37 -17.62 11.81
CA ILE A 76 7.89 -16.25 11.78
C ILE A 76 7.34 -15.46 12.97
N ASN A 77 8.23 -14.88 13.78
CA ASN A 77 7.85 -13.90 14.79
C ASN A 77 7.60 -12.53 14.15
N ILE A 78 6.34 -12.18 13.94
CA ILE A 78 5.94 -10.90 13.33
C ILE A 78 6.30 -9.68 14.18
N GLU A 79 6.37 -9.82 15.50
CA GLU A 79 6.65 -8.70 16.42
C GLU A 79 8.06 -8.13 16.20
N ALA A 80 9.00 -8.97 15.75
CA ALA A 80 10.34 -8.55 15.36
C ALA A 80 10.35 -7.53 14.20
N TYR A 81 9.24 -7.42 13.45
CA TYR A 81 9.07 -6.53 12.31
C TYR A 81 8.20 -5.29 12.62
N GLY A 82 7.80 -5.10 13.89
CA GLY A 82 6.85 -4.07 14.32
C GLY A 82 7.23 -2.63 13.96
N TYR A 83 8.51 -2.33 13.71
CA TYR A 83 8.95 -0.99 13.26
C TYR A 83 8.37 -0.61 11.87
N CYS A 84 8.02 -1.60 11.03
CA CYS A 84 7.40 -1.34 9.73
C CYS A 84 5.93 -0.94 9.82
N ILE A 85 5.28 -1.29 10.93
CA ILE A 85 3.86 -1.01 11.17
C ILE A 85 3.76 0.27 12.00
N LYS A 86 4.32 1.36 11.46
CA LYS A 86 4.11 2.70 12.01
C LYS A 86 3.01 3.37 11.21
N THR A 87 1.97 3.81 11.91
CA THR A 87 0.91 4.60 11.32
C THR A 87 1.41 6.04 11.17
N GLU A 88 1.66 6.47 9.94
CA GLU A 88 1.68 7.91 9.65
C GLU A 88 0.26 8.45 9.67
N LYS A 89 0.11 9.72 10.06
CA LYS A 89 -1.20 10.37 10.02
C LYS A 89 -1.61 10.54 8.56
N LEU A 90 -2.82 10.07 8.22
CA LEU A 90 -3.41 10.35 6.91
C LEU A 90 -3.46 11.86 6.69
N LEU A 91 -3.06 12.28 5.50
CA LEU A 91 -3.04 13.64 5.01
C LEU A 91 -4.46 14.17 4.78
N ILE A 92 -5.39 13.28 4.45
CA ILE A 92 -6.79 13.60 4.18
C ILE A 92 -7.64 12.98 5.29
N SER A 93 -7.82 13.74 6.38
CA SER A 93 -8.62 13.38 7.55
C SER A 93 -9.62 14.46 7.91
#